data_AF-A0A939PLD7-F1
#
_entry.id   AF-A0A939PLD7-F1
#
_cell.length_a   1.000
_cell.length_b   1.000
_cell.length_c   1.000
_cell.angle_alpha   90.00
_cell.angle_beta   90.00
_cell.angle_gamma   90.00
#
_symmetry.space_group_name_H-M   'P 1'
#
loop_
_entity.id
_entity.type
_entity.pdbx_description
1 polymer ?
#
loop_
_entity_poly.entity_id
_entity_poly.type
_entity_poly.pdbx_seq_one_letter_code
_entity_poly.pdbx_strand_id
1 'polypeptide(L)'
;MNVSHYLRCSLPHDRERHTHSDVRERAFVHTSAADNLSHVKDPAQGPRDPQRSEESWGDGGLGGVPQRTQPVVGMVGGGQLARMTQQAAIALGVPLRVLAGSPQDSAAKVVADVQVGDDRSLDDLRAFAKGCDVITFDHEHVPGDHIRAVEEARIPCRPGSEALLHAQDKMVMRERLSALGAPCPRFAKIDADDAVAAVEAFGAEAGWPVVLKATRGGYDGKGVWVLDRLDEAGTDLVRRLVAEGVDLMAEEHVSFRRELAALVARSPYGQGAAYPIVETVQESGICVEVIAPAPGLDEETAEEAQRLALDIADKLGVTGLLAVELFETGRGLMVNELAMRPHNSGHWTIEGSRTSQFEQHLRAVLDLPLGDTRPTAPYVVMANVLGGDDPDLYARYIHVMAHDPAVKINMYGKDVRPGRKIGHVTALGDDLDEVRERARHAADYLRYGPQTKETR
;
A
#
# COMPACT_ATOMS: atom_id res chain seq x y z
N MET A 1 -7.90 -26.21 -47.20
CA MET A 1 -8.64 -27.44 -47.55
C MET A 1 -9.09 -28.10 -46.26
N ASN A 2 -10.41 -28.33 -46.15
CA ASN A 2 -11.17 -29.24 -45.27
C ASN A 2 -10.86 -29.30 -43.76
N VAL A 3 -11.71 -28.81 -42.84
CA VAL A 3 -13.14 -29.09 -42.48
C VAL A 3 -13.19 -29.95 -41.21
N SER A 4 -13.66 -29.30 -40.12
CA SER A 4 -14.67 -29.70 -39.12
C SER A 4 -14.80 -31.16 -38.65
N HIS A 5 -14.94 -31.38 -37.33
CA HIS A 5 -16.16 -31.98 -36.77
C HIS A 5 -16.28 -31.87 -35.24
N TYR A 6 -17.43 -31.33 -34.82
CA TYR A 6 -18.04 -31.41 -33.48
C TYR A 6 -18.58 -32.82 -33.20
N LEU A 7 -18.67 -33.22 -31.91
CA LEU A 7 -19.63 -34.21 -31.43
C LEU A 7 -20.03 -33.95 -29.96
N ARG A 8 -21.34 -33.73 -29.77
CA ARG A 8 -22.11 -33.76 -28.52
C ARG A 8 -22.69 -35.17 -28.32
N CYS A 9 -22.86 -35.60 -27.06
CA CYS A 9 -23.96 -36.42 -26.50
C CYS A 9 -23.60 -36.75 -25.04
N SER A 10 -24.47 -37.04 -24.06
CA SER A 10 -25.91 -36.88 -23.79
C SER A 10 -26.10 -37.44 -22.37
N LEU A 11 -27.00 -36.83 -21.58
CA LEU A 11 -27.44 -37.32 -20.25
C LEU A 11 -28.30 -38.59 -20.38
N PRO A 12 -28.52 -39.30 -19.25
CA PRO A 12 -29.88 -39.70 -18.90
C PRO A 12 -30.29 -39.35 -17.46
N HIS A 13 -31.57 -39.02 -17.30
CA HIS A 13 -32.36 -38.99 -16.07
C HIS A 13 -32.68 -40.43 -15.60
N ASP A 14 -32.76 -40.69 -14.29
CA ASP A 14 -34.04 -41.05 -13.66
C ASP A 14 -34.06 -40.94 -12.14
N ARG A 15 -35.29 -40.77 -11.61
CA ARG A 15 -35.67 -40.45 -10.23
C ARG A 15 -35.91 -41.71 -9.38
N GLU A 16 -35.76 -41.60 -8.05
CA GLU A 16 -36.76 -42.09 -7.07
C GLU A 16 -36.56 -41.49 -5.66
N ARG A 17 -37.68 -41.36 -4.93
CA ARG A 17 -37.84 -40.60 -3.67
C ARG A 17 -37.88 -41.52 -2.44
N HIS A 18 -37.44 -41.04 -1.29
CA HIS A 18 -38.04 -41.33 0.03
C HIS A 18 -37.71 -40.22 1.04
N THR A 19 -38.39 -40.23 2.18
CA THR A 19 -38.97 -39.09 2.90
C THR A 19 -38.29 -38.74 4.24
N HIS A 20 -38.37 -37.43 4.58
CA HIS A 20 -38.37 -36.76 5.90
C HIS A 20 -37.24 -36.99 6.92
N SER A 21 -36.47 -35.93 7.18
CA SER A 21 -36.26 -35.36 8.53
C SER A 21 -35.68 -33.94 8.45
N ASP A 22 -36.30 -32.99 9.15
CA ASP A 22 -35.91 -31.59 9.29
C ASP A 22 -34.54 -31.41 9.97
N VAL A 23 -33.58 -30.80 9.27
CA VAL A 23 -32.48 -30.02 9.85
C VAL A 23 -32.16 -28.87 8.87
N ARG A 24 -32.16 -27.63 9.36
CA ARG A 24 -31.83 -26.43 8.58
C ARG A 24 -30.33 -26.40 8.25
N GLU A 25 -29.97 -26.76 7.02
CA GLU A 25 -28.66 -26.49 6.41
C GLU A 25 -28.79 -25.41 5.33
N ARG A 26 -28.00 -24.33 5.45
CA ARG A 26 -27.71 -23.40 4.35
C ARG A 26 -26.45 -23.92 3.66
N ALA A 27 -26.62 -24.54 2.49
CA ALA A 27 -25.52 -24.85 1.59
C ALA A 27 -25.07 -23.55 0.89
N PHE A 28 -23.79 -23.21 1.03
CA PHE A 28 -23.12 -22.20 0.23
C PHE A 28 -22.71 -22.81 -1.11
N VAL A 29 -23.09 -22.14 -2.21
CA VAL A 29 -22.63 -22.45 -3.57
C VAL A 29 -21.88 -21.23 -4.05
N HIS A 30 -20.67 -21.45 -4.58
CA HIS A 30 -19.82 -20.45 -5.23
C HIS A 30 -20.61 -19.50 -6.14
N THR A 31 -20.49 -18.20 -5.90
CA THR A 31 -20.87 -17.16 -6.88
C THR A 31 -19.84 -16.06 -6.91
N SER A 32 -19.27 -15.85 -8.09
CA SER A 32 -18.35 -14.79 -8.49
C SER A 32 -18.84 -13.40 -8.10
N ALA A 33 -17.90 -12.53 -7.71
CA ALA A 33 -18.08 -11.13 -7.32
C ALA A 33 -18.52 -10.19 -8.47
N ALA A 34 -19.60 -10.54 -9.16
CA ALA A 34 -20.26 -9.71 -10.17
C ALA A 34 -21.76 -9.98 -10.10
N ASP A 35 -22.41 -9.52 -9.02
CA ASP A 35 -23.84 -9.16 -8.98
C ASP A 35 -24.15 -8.63 -7.57
N ASN A 36 -23.88 -7.35 -7.35
CA ASN A 36 -24.43 -6.60 -6.21
C ASN A 36 -24.65 -5.14 -6.61
N LEU A 37 -25.54 -4.93 -7.58
CA LEU A 37 -26.15 -3.64 -7.88
C LEU A 37 -27.64 -3.83 -8.07
N SER A 38 -28.37 -4.04 -6.96
CA SER A 38 -29.82 -3.87 -6.96
C SER A 38 -30.34 -3.45 -5.59
N HIS A 39 -30.01 -2.24 -5.16
CA HIS A 39 -30.87 -1.40 -4.31
C HIS A 39 -30.49 0.07 -4.48
N VAL A 40 -30.72 0.61 -5.68
CA VAL A 40 -30.83 2.07 -5.86
C VAL A 40 -32.20 2.46 -5.29
N LYS A 41 -32.21 3.14 -4.13
CA LYS A 41 -33.40 3.87 -3.69
C LYS A 41 -33.58 5.08 -4.61
N ASP A 42 -34.76 5.17 -5.18
CA ASP A 42 -35.27 6.26 -6.00
C ASP A 42 -35.08 7.63 -5.30
N PRO A 43 -34.41 8.63 -5.91
CA PRO A 43 -34.27 9.94 -5.29
C PRO A 43 -35.57 10.72 -5.45
N ALA A 44 -36.40 10.68 -4.41
CA ALA A 44 -37.51 11.59 -4.24
C ALA A 44 -37.03 13.05 -4.26
N GLN A 45 -37.74 13.85 -5.04
CA GLN A 45 -37.53 15.27 -5.30
C GLN A 45 -37.51 16.11 -4.00
N GLY A 46 -36.39 16.79 -3.74
CA GLY A 46 -36.31 17.96 -2.86
C GLY A 46 -36.25 19.25 -3.69
N PRO A 47 -36.72 20.40 -3.17
CA PRO A 47 -37.13 21.53 -3.99
C PRO A 47 -35.94 22.21 -4.67
N ARG A 48 -36.05 22.40 -5.99
CA ARG A 48 -35.19 23.29 -6.76
C ARG A 48 -35.68 24.72 -6.54
N ASP A 49 -34.80 25.57 -6.02
CA ASP A 49 -35.00 27.01 -5.94
C ASP A 49 -34.81 27.62 -7.35
N PRO A 50 -35.84 28.19 -7.99
CA PRO A 50 -35.73 28.71 -9.35
C PRO A 50 -35.70 30.25 -9.29
N GLN A 51 -34.53 30.83 -9.08
CA GLN A 51 -34.29 32.24 -9.40
C GLN A 51 -32.79 32.51 -9.60
N ARG A 52 -32.31 32.23 -10.81
CA ARG A 52 -31.14 32.91 -11.36
C ARG A 52 -31.59 33.58 -12.64
N SER A 53 -32.02 34.83 -12.50
CA SER A 53 -32.41 35.71 -13.60
C SER A 53 -31.20 36.00 -14.49
N GLU A 54 -31.39 35.82 -15.79
CA GLU A 54 -30.57 36.45 -16.83
C GLU A 54 -30.76 37.96 -16.75
N GLU A 55 -29.67 38.72 -16.58
CA GLU A 55 -29.62 40.11 -17.00
C GLU A 55 -28.17 40.50 -17.31
N SER A 56 -28.00 41.02 -18.52
CA SER A 56 -26.73 41.35 -19.19
C SER A 56 -26.42 42.84 -19.11
N TRP A 57 -25.23 43.22 -18.62
CA TRP A 57 -24.45 44.43 -18.95
C TRP A 57 -23.00 44.08 -18.54
N GLY A 58 -21.92 44.21 -19.31
CA GLY A 58 -21.49 45.26 -20.21
C GLY A 58 -20.03 45.58 -19.83
N ASP A 59 -19.09 45.23 -20.73
CA ASP A 59 -17.70 45.72 -20.90
C ASP A 59 -16.68 45.78 -19.73
N GLY A 60 -15.43 45.39 -20.02
CA GLY A 60 -14.27 45.61 -19.15
C GLY A 60 -13.37 44.39 -18.98
N GLY A 61 -12.27 44.35 -19.75
CA GLY A 61 -11.26 43.30 -19.68
C GLY A 61 -10.69 43.09 -18.28
N LEU A 62 -10.82 41.86 -17.78
CA LEU A 62 -10.01 41.29 -16.70
C LEU A 62 -9.64 39.88 -17.15
N GLY A 63 -8.34 39.59 -17.16
CA GLY A 63 -7.79 38.30 -17.56
C GLY A 63 -8.54 37.17 -16.87
N GLY A 64 -9.29 36.39 -17.66
CA GLY A 64 -9.98 35.22 -17.16
C GLY A 64 -8.96 34.32 -16.50
N VAL A 65 -9.14 34.04 -15.21
CA VAL A 65 -8.47 32.91 -14.58
C VAL A 65 -8.79 31.71 -15.46
N PRO A 66 -7.79 31.00 -16.02
CA PRO A 66 -8.06 29.86 -16.88
C PRO A 66 -9.01 28.93 -16.16
N GLN A 67 -10.17 28.69 -16.74
CA GLN A 67 -11.17 27.81 -16.17
C GLN A 67 -10.53 26.41 -16.13
N ARG A 68 -10.10 25.96 -14.94
CA ARG A 68 -9.44 24.67 -14.80
C ARG A 68 -10.44 23.58 -15.18
N THR A 69 -10.11 22.83 -16.22
CA THR A 69 -10.97 21.77 -16.74
C THR A 69 -10.82 20.45 -15.98
N GLN A 70 -9.78 20.31 -15.15
CA GLN A 70 -9.45 19.09 -14.42
C GLN A 70 -9.03 19.41 -12.97
N PRO A 71 -9.39 18.55 -12.00
CA PRO A 71 -8.94 18.70 -10.62
C PRO A 71 -7.44 18.44 -10.50
N VAL A 72 -6.77 19.22 -9.65
CA VAL A 72 -5.35 19.14 -9.38
C VAL A 72 -5.10 18.32 -8.11
N VAL A 73 -4.30 17.26 -8.23
CA VAL A 73 -3.86 16.45 -7.09
C VAL A 73 -2.49 16.95 -6.64
N GLY A 74 -2.37 17.37 -5.38
CA GLY A 74 -1.08 17.62 -4.74
C GLY A 74 -0.59 16.37 -4.01
N MET A 75 0.62 15.92 -4.32
CA MET A 75 1.31 14.83 -3.64
C MET A 75 2.43 15.42 -2.77
N VAL A 76 2.34 15.23 -1.46
CA VAL A 76 3.38 15.65 -0.52
C VAL A 76 4.40 14.52 -0.37
N GLY A 77 5.66 14.84 -0.61
CA GLY A 77 6.77 13.90 -0.69
C GLY A 77 7.22 13.67 -2.14
N GLY A 78 8.54 13.80 -2.37
CA GLY A 78 9.16 13.68 -3.70
C GLY A 78 9.72 12.29 -4.04
N GLY A 79 9.30 11.25 -3.32
CA GLY A 79 9.85 9.90 -3.42
C GLY A 79 9.42 9.13 -4.67
N GLN A 80 9.69 7.82 -4.65
CA GLN A 80 9.37 6.96 -5.79
C GLN A 80 7.86 6.71 -5.95
N LEU A 81 7.06 6.80 -4.88
CA LEU A 81 5.62 6.56 -5.00
C LEU A 81 4.96 7.75 -5.69
N ALA A 82 5.40 8.98 -5.40
CA ALA A 82 5.02 10.16 -6.18
C ALA A 82 5.44 10.04 -7.65
N ARG A 83 6.66 9.56 -7.91
CA ARG A 83 7.15 9.31 -9.28
C ARG A 83 6.27 8.32 -10.05
N MET A 84 5.91 7.20 -9.43
CA MET A 84 5.05 6.19 -10.07
C MET A 84 3.59 6.65 -10.15
N THR A 85 3.14 7.52 -9.24
CA THR A 85 1.84 8.18 -9.34
C THR A 85 1.77 9.10 -10.55
N GLN A 86 2.85 9.81 -10.88
CA GLN A 86 2.93 10.65 -12.09
C GLN A 86 2.65 9.85 -13.37
N GLN A 87 3.14 8.61 -13.47
CA GLN A 87 2.87 7.75 -14.63
C GLN A 87 1.37 7.52 -14.83
N ALA A 88 0.64 7.20 -13.76
CA ALA A 88 -0.81 7.01 -13.82
C ALA A 88 -1.55 8.35 -14.05
N ALA A 89 -1.07 9.44 -13.45
CA ALA A 89 -1.65 10.77 -13.61
C ALA A 89 -1.61 11.24 -15.08
N ILE A 90 -0.51 10.99 -15.79
CA ILE A 90 -0.39 11.30 -17.23
C ILE A 90 -1.49 10.60 -18.04
N ALA A 91 -1.70 9.30 -17.80
CA ALA A 91 -2.70 8.52 -18.54
C ALA A 91 -4.14 8.98 -18.25
N LEU A 92 -4.45 9.37 -17.01
CA LEU A 92 -5.75 9.92 -16.62
C LEU A 92 -5.92 11.39 -17.06
N GLY A 93 -4.86 12.05 -17.51
CA GLY A 93 -4.83 13.49 -17.73
C GLY A 93 -5.07 14.27 -16.44
N VAL A 94 -4.64 13.78 -15.28
CA VAL A 94 -4.78 14.49 -14.01
C VAL A 94 -3.52 15.33 -13.77
N PRO A 95 -3.62 16.66 -13.57
CA PRO A 95 -2.49 17.45 -13.13
C PRO A 95 -2.02 17.02 -11.73
N LEU A 96 -0.79 16.51 -11.65
CA LEU A 96 -0.12 16.19 -10.39
C LEU A 96 0.89 17.29 -10.05
N ARG A 97 0.81 17.81 -8.82
CA ARG A 97 1.80 18.72 -8.23
C ARG A 97 2.56 17.98 -7.15
N VAL A 98 3.85 18.24 -6.98
CA VAL A 98 4.66 17.58 -5.95
C VAL A 98 5.32 18.60 -5.01
N LEU A 99 5.19 18.40 -3.70
CA LEU A 99 6.04 19.05 -2.70
C LEU A 99 7.23 18.14 -2.44
N ALA A 100 8.42 18.56 -2.87
CA ALA A 100 9.65 17.79 -2.72
C ALA A 100 10.66 18.54 -1.85
N GLY A 101 11.49 17.81 -1.10
CA GLY A 101 12.57 18.41 -0.31
C GLY A 101 13.73 18.91 -1.17
N SER A 102 13.89 18.33 -2.37
CA SER A 102 14.96 18.68 -3.31
C SER A 102 14.53 18.51 -4.76
N PRO A 103 15.04 19.34 -5.70
CA PRO A 103 14.94 19.08 -7.14
C PRO A 103 15.52 17.73 -7.58
N GLN A 104 16.37 17.12 -6.74
CA GLN A 104 16.99 15.82 -7.00
C GLN A 104 16.17 14.64 -6.49
N ASP A 105 15.04 14.89 -5.85
CA ASP A 105 14.13 13.84 -5.42
C ASP A 105 13.52 13.11 -6.64
N SER A 106 13.14 11.86 -6.41
CA SER A 106 12.75 10.90 -7.46
C SER A 106 11.62 11.41 -8.36
N ALA A 107 10.59 12.01 -7.78
CA ALA A 107 9.45 12.58 -8.48
C ALA A 107 9.74 13.98 -9.06
N ALA A 108 10.56 14.79 -8.36
CA ALA A 108 10.92 16.12 -8.81
C ALA A 108 11.64 16.12 -10.18
N LYS A 109 12.29 15.01 -10.52
CA LYS A 109 12.94 14.80 -11.82
C LYS A 109 11.97 14.59 -13.00
N VAL A 110 10.70 14.28 -12.76
CA VAL A 110 9.75 13.87 -13.82
C VAL A 110 8.37 14.54 -13.74
N VAL A 111 8.08 15.27 -12.67
CA VAL A 111 6.86 16.05 -12.52
C VAL A 111 7.13 17.49 -12.96
N ALA A 112 6.24 18.07 -13.76
CA ALA A 112 6.41 19.42 -14.29
C ALA A 112 6.14 20.52 -13.26
N ASP A 113 5.17 20.31 -12.35
CA ASP A 113 4.80 21.26 -11.29
C ASP A 113 5.34 20.76 -9.94
N VAL A 114 6.51 21.28 -9.58
CA VAL A 114 7.22 20.92 -8.34
C VAL A 114 7.43 22.17 -7.51
N GLN A 115 7.01 22.11 -6.25
CA GLN A 115 7.42 23.05 -5.22
C GLN A 115 8.52 22.41 -4.39
N VAL A 116 9.66 23.09 -4.26
CA VAL A 116 10.71 22.69 -3.31
C VAL A 116 10.38 23.31 -1.96
N GLY A 117 10.29 22.48 -0.92
CA GLY A 117 9.98 22.92 0.45
C GLY A 117 10.03 21.76 1.44
N ASP A 118 9.86 22.08 2.72
CA ASP A 118 9.84 21.11 3.81
C ASP A 118 8.39 20.74 4.17
N ASP A 119 8.03 19.46 4.06
CA ASP A 119 6.69 18.98 4.45
C ASP A 119 6.43 19.03 5.97
N ARG A 120 7.49 19.25 6.76
CA ARG A 120 7.41 19.57 8.19
C ARG A 120 7.28 21.06 8.45
N SER A 121 7.28 21.92 7.44
CA SER A 121 6.97 23.34 7.54
C SER A 121 5.50 23.58 7.20
N LEU A 122 4.73 24.09 8.17
CA LEU A 122 3.32 24.42 7.93
C LEU A 122 3.16 25.49 6.84
N ASP A 123 4.09 26.43 6.76
CA ASP A 123 4.05 27.50 5.76
C ASP A 123 4.28 26.97 4.35
N ASP A 124 5.24 26.06 4.17
CA ASP A 124 5.51 25.43 2.87
C ASP A 124 4.33 24.54 2.45
N LEU A 125 3.78 23.76 3.39
CA LEU A 125 2.62 22.92 3.15
C LEU A 125 1.39 23.75 2.76
N ARG A 126 1.12 24.85 3.46
CA ARG A 126 0.03 25.79 3.11
C ARG A 126 0.26 26.46 1.77
N ALA A 127 1.49 26.87 1.46
CA ALA A 127 1.84 27.45 0.17
C ALA A 127 1.62 26.44 -0.97
N PHE A 128 2.01 25.18 -0.76
CA PHE A 128 1.82 24.09 -1.72
C PHE A 128 0.34 23.76 -1.93
N ALA A 129 -0.42 23.69 -0.84
CA ALA A 129 -1.84 23.37 -0.88
C ALA A 129 -2.64 24.39 -1.70
N LYS A 130 -2.20 25.66 -1.77
CA LYS A 130 -2.81 26.66 -2.65
C LYS A 130 -2.74 26.18 -4.10
N GLY A 131 -3.91 25.97 -4.69
CA GLY A 131 -4.04 25.50 -6.08
C GLY A 131 -4.07 23.99 -6.23
N CYS A 132 -4.20 23.22 -5.15
CA CYS A 132 -4.58 21.82 -5.19
C CYS A 132 -6.07 21.68 -4.85
N ASP A 133 -6.77 20.77 -5.53
CA ASP A 133 -8.16 20.42 -5.23
C ASP A 133 -8.25 19.27 -4.21
N VAL A 134 -7.18 18.48 -4.10
CA VAL A 134 -6.98 17.44 -3.07
C VAL A 134 -5.48 17.28 -2.79
N ILE A 135 -5.13 16.98 -1.54
CA ILE A 135 -3.78 16.61 -1.10
C ILE A 135 -3.73 15.13 -0.73
N THR A 136 -2.66 14.45 -1.14
CA THR A 136 -2.29 13.09 -0.72
C THR A 136 -0.78 13.02 -0.45
N PHE A 137 -0.28 11.85 -0.03
CA PHE A 137 1.04 11.69 0.57
C PHE A 137 1.81 10.49 0.00
N ASP A 138 3.09 10.70 -0.32
CA ASP A 138 4.06 9.63 -0.65
C ASP A 138 4.54 8.92 0.63
N HIS A 139 4.48 9.58 1.78
CA HIS A 139 4.86 8.99 3.07
C HIS A 139 4.02 9.52 4.23
N GLU A 140 4.05 8.80 5.33
CA GLU A 140 3.28 9.09 6.53
C GLU A 140 3.89 10.19 7.41
N HIS A 141 5.12 10.65 7.17
CA HIS A 141 5.84 11.53 8.13
C HIS A 141 5.38 12.99 8.22
N VAL A 142 4.39 13.43 7.45
CA VAL A 142 3.87 14.81 7.52
C VAL A 142 3.16 15.04 8.87
N PRO A 143 3.48 16.09 9.64
CA PRO A 143 2.88 16.30 10.96
C PRO A 143 1.35 16.37 10.90
N GLY A 144 0.66 15.59 11.75
CA GLY A 144 -0.81 15.52 11.76
C GLY A 144 -1.50 16.87 11.95
N ASP A 145 -0.99 17.72 12.85
CA ASP A 145 -1.52 19.07 13.06
C ASP A 145 -1.36 19.98 11.82
N HIS A 146 -0.37 19.73 10.97
CA HIS A 146 -0.19 20.48 9.73
C HIS A 146 -1.21 20.05 8.68
N ILE A 147 -1.47 18.73 8.59
CA ILE A 147 -2.53 18.18 7.73
C ILE A 147 -3.88 18.76 8.16
N ARG A 148 -4.17 18.77 9.47
CA ARG A 148 -5.40 19.34 10.03
C ARG A 148 -5.56 20.82 9.68
N ALA A 149 -4.49 21.60 9.76
CA ALA A 149 -4.51 23.02 9.37
C ALA A 149 -4.80 23.25 7.87
N VAL A 150 -4.44 22.29 6.99
CA VAL A 150 -4.83 22.31 5.57
C VAL A 150 -6.29 21.92 5.37
N GLU A 151 -6.77 20.92 6.11
CA GLU A 151 -8.18 20.49 6.11
C GLU A 151 -9.12 21.63 6.58
N GLU A 152 -8.73 22.38 7.61
CA GLU A 152 -9.43 23.57 8.11
C GLU A 152 -9.52 24.69 7.06
N ALA A 153 -8.52 24.77 6.17
CA ALA A 153 -8.53 25.66 5.01
C ALA A 153 -9.40 25.13 3.84
N ARG A 154 -10.19 24.08 4.08
CA ARG A 154 -11.14 23.45 3.14
C ARG A 154 -10.49 22.77 1.94
N ILE A 155 -9.22 22.38 2.06
CA ILE A 155 -8.53 21.57 1.06
C ILE A 155 -8.52 20.12 1.57
N PRO A 156 -9.21 19.18 0.91
CA PRO A 156 -9.27 17.79 1.37
C PRO A 156 -7.89 17.13 1.39
N CYS A 157 -7.53 16.51 2.51
CA CYS A 157 -6.39 15.61 2.62
C CYS A 157 -6.89 14.15 2.60
N ARG A 158 -6.29 13.30 1.77
CA ARG A 158 -6.74 11.91 1.56
C ARG A 158 -5.50 10.99 1.51
N PRO A 159 -5.25 10.15 2.55
CA PRO A 159 -6.02 10.03 3.79
C PRO A 159 -6.01 11.33 4.62
N GLY A 160 -7.01 11.51 5.46
CA GLY A 160 -7.09 12.65 6.38
C GLY A 160 -6.16 12.51 7.58
N SER A 161 -5.98 13.60 8.33
CA SER A 161 -5.09 13.67 9.50
C SER A 161 -5.36 12.58 10.54
N GLU A 162 -6.64 12.37 10.89
CA GLU A 162 -7.07 11.37 11.86
C GLU A 162 -6.78 9.92 11.41
N ALA A 163 -6.94 9.65 10.11
CA ALA A 163 -6.64 8.33 9.57
C ALA A 163 -5.12 8.09 9.59
N LEU A 164 -4.34 9.03 9.04
CA LEU A 164 -2.90 8.89 8.86
C LEU A 164 -2.15 8.73 10.20
N LEU A 165 -2.70 9.24 11.31
CA LEU A 165 -2.18 9.01 12.66
C LEU A 165 -1.92 7.52 12.96
N HIS A 166 -2.80 6.63 12.49
CA HIS A 166 -2.66 5.19 12.69
C HIS A 166 -1.56 4.54 11.82
N ALA A 167 -1.04 5.23 10.81
CA ALA A 167 0.17 4.80 10.09
C ALA A 167 1.45 5.43 10.67
N GLN A 168 1.32 6.55 11.39
CA GLN A 168 2.45 7.29 11.96
C GLN A 168 2.93 6.72 13.30
N ASP A 169 2.00 6.21 14.12
CA ASP A 169 2.25 5.81 15.50
C ASP A 169 1.77 4.38 15.74
N LYS A 170 2.73 3.48 15.96
CA LYS A 170 2.50 2.06 16.15
C LYS A 170 1.70 1.77 17.42
N MET A 171 1.86 2.58 18.48
CA MET A 171 1.10 2.37 19.71
C MET A 171 -0.37 2.74 19.49
N VAL A 172 -0.63 3.90 18.89
CA VAL A 172 -2.00 4.35 18.54
C VAL A 172 -2.67 3.38 17.56
N MET A 173 -1.91 2.85 16.60
CA MET A 173 -2.37 1.79 15.70
C MET A 173 -2.81 0.55 16.47
N ARG A 174 -1.96 0.01 17.37
CA ARG A 174 -2.25 -1.21 18.12
C ARG A 174 -3.44 -1.08 19.05
N GLU A 175 -3.53 0.04 19.77
CA GLU A 175 -4.69 0.33 20.63
C GLU A 175 -5.97 0.35 19.83
N ARG A 176 -5.95 1.02 18.67
CA ARG A 176 -7.14 1.11 17.80
C ARG A 176 -7.52 -0.23 17.19
N LEU A 177 -6.56 -0.98 16.66
CA LEU A 177 -6.82 -2.31 16.09
C LEU A 177 -7.37 -3.28 17.14
N SER A 178 -6.81 -3.27 18.34
CA SER A 178 -7.30 -4.08 19.46
C SER A 178 -8.73 -3.71 19.86
N ALA A 179 -9.03 -2.41 19.93
CA ALA A 179 -10.38 -1.93 20.24
C ALA A 179 -11.41 -2.32 19.15
N LEU A 180 -10.96 -2.50 17.90
CA LEU A 180 -11.78 -3.00 16.80
C LEU A 180 -11.89 -4.54 16.77
N GLY A 181 -11.13 -5.25 17.61
CA GLY A 181 -11.04 -6.71 17.59
C GLY A 181 -10.25 -7.27 16.40
N ALA A 182 -9.45 -6.43 15.71
CA ALA A 182 -8.55 -6.90 14.66
C ALA A 182 -7.42 -7.72 15.30
N PRO A 183 -7.03 -8.86 14.70
CA PRO A 183 -5.99 -9.70 15.27
C PRO A 183 -4.64 -8.97 15.19
N CYS A 184 -3.97 -8.77 16.31
CA CYS A 184 -2.64 -8.19 16.37
C CYS A 184 -1.78 -8.90 17.44
N PRO A 185 -0.44 -8.76 17.37
CA PRO A 185 0.45 -9.28 18.41
C PRO A 185 0.09 -8.69 19.78
N ARG A 186 0.32 -9.44 20.87
CA ARG A 186 0.34 -8.85 22.21
C ARG A 186 1.38 -7.73 22.27
N PHE A 187 1.04 -6.62 22.92
CA PHE A 187 1.90 -5.44 23.00
C PHE A 187 1.73 -4.71 24.34
N ALA A 188 2.74 -3.92 24.70
CA ALA A 188 2.70 -3.01 25.84
C ALA A 188 3.44 -1.72 25.51
N LYS A 189 2.91 -0.59 26.02
CA LYS A 189 3.65 0.67 26.06
C LYS A 189 4.77 0.55 27.08
N ILE A 190 5.95 1.08 26.76
CA ILE A 190 7.09 1.13 27.68
C ILE A 190 7.26 2.58 28.12
N ASP A 191 6.85 2.88 29.36
CA ASP A 191 6.98 4.21 29.92
C ASP A 191 8.45 4.49 30.28
N ALA A 192 8.91 5.72 30.02
CA ALA A 192 10.32 6.07 30.16
C ALA A 192 10.84 5.92 31.60
N ASP A 193 9.99 6.18 32.60
CA ASP A 193 10.36 6.19 34.01
C ASP A 193 10.63 4.79 34.57
N ASP A 194 10.06 3.74 33.97
CA ASP A 194 10.18 2.34 34.42
C ASP A 194 10.56 1.36 33.30
N ALA A 195 11.08 1.88 32.19
CA ALA A 195 11.23 1.15 30.92
C ALA A 195 11.89 -0.24 31.03
N VAL A 196 12.96 -0.35 31.82
CA VAL A 196 13.67 -1.63 32.03
C VAL A 196 12.77 -2.65 32.71
N ALA A 197 12.08 -2.26 33.78
CA ALA A 197 11.18 -3.13 34.52
C ALA A 197 9.94 -3.49 33.69
N ALA A 198 9.41 -2.53 32.91
CA ALA A 198 8.28 -2.76 32.01
C ALA A 198 8.63 -3.80 30.91
N VAL A 199 9.82 -3.71 30.31
CA VAL A 199 10.28 -4.70 29.32
C VAL A 199 10.50 -6.07 29.95
N GLU A 200 11.07 -6.13 31.16
CA GLU A 200 11.25 -7.39 31.88
C GLU A 200 9.91 -8.07 32.19
N ALA A 201 8.96 -7.30 32.74
CA ALA A 201 7.63 -7.79 33.07
C ALA A 201 6.89 -8.27 31.82
N PHE A 202 6.93 -7.51 30.74
CA PHE A 202 6.34 -7.91 29.46
C PHE A 202 6.98 -9.20 28.94
N GLY A 203 8.31 -9.33 28.95
CA GLY A 203 8.98 -10.55 28.51
C GLY A 203 8.67 -11.77 29.38
N ALA A 204 8.46 -11.59 30.69
CA ALA A 204 8.04 -12.65 31.58
C ALA A 204 6.61 -13.15 31.31
N GLU A 205 5.70 -12.26 30.91
CA GLU A 205 4.30 -12.60 30.58
C GLU A 205 4.12 -13.08 29.13
N ALA A 206 4.76 -12.38 28.19
CA ALA A 206 4.66 -12.67 26.76
C ALA A 206 5.51 -13.89 26.35
N GLY A 207 6.60 -14.14 27.06
CA GLY A 207 7.65 -15.06 26.64
C GLY A 207 8.69 -14.36 25.77
N TRP A 208 9.91 -14.89 25.81
CA TRP A 208 11.03 -14.41 25.01
C TRP A 208 11.21 -15.25 23.74
N PRO A 209 11.73 -14.68 22.63
CA PRO A 209 12.15 -13.28 22.47
C PRO A 209 10.97 -12.28 22.43
N VAL A 210 11.27 -11.01 22.68
CA VAL A 210 10.34 -9.88 22.50
C VAL A 210 10.90 -8.89 21.47
N VAL A 211 10.00 -8.14 20.84
CA VAL A 211 10.36 -7.12 19.86
C VAL A 211 10.12 -5.74 20.46
N LEU A 212 11.20 -5.03 20.80
CA LEU A 212 11.15 -3.64 21.21
C LEU A 212 11.08 -2.76 19.96
N LYS A 213 10.16 -1.80 19.92
CA LYS A 213 9.94 -0.92 18.77
C LYS A 213 9.87 0.54 19.22
N ALA A 214 10.46 1.43 18.42
CA ALA A 214 10.12 2.84 18.47
C ALA A 214 8.68 3.02 17.96
N THR A 215 7.85 3.79 18.67
CA THR A 215 6.44 3.97 18.27
C THR A 215 6.31 4.75 16.96
N ARG A 216 7.26 5.67 16.68
CA ARG A 216 7.30 6.51 15.48
C ARG A 216 8.65 6.44 14.77
N GLY A 217 8.66 6.76 13.47
CA GLY A 217 9.89 6.99 12.69
C GLY A 217 10.70 5.75 12.25
N GLY A 218 10.32 4.55 12.69
CA GLY A 218 10.91 3.30 12.19
C GLY A 218 10.40 2.89 10.81
N TYR A 219 11.30 2.38 9.95
CA TYR A 219 11.03 1.86 8.59
C TYR A 219 12.11 0.86 8.17
N ASP A 220 11.79 -0.10 7.28
CA ASP A 220 12.74 -1.12 6.77
C ASP A 220 13.60 -1.76 7.90
N GLY A 221 12.95 -2.17 9.01
CA GLY A 221 13.59 -2.76 10.19
C GLY A 221 14.29 -1.78 11.14
N LYS A 222 14.45 -0.49 10.78
CA LYS A 222 15.00 0.53 11.70
C LYS A 222 14.00 0.84 12.79
N GLY A 223 14.50 1.04 14.02
CA GLY A 223 13.64 1.28 15.18
C GLY A 223 12.97 0.02 15.69
N VAL A 224 13.49 -1.16 15.34
CA VAL A 224 13.04 -2.48 15.80
C VAL A 224 14.24 -3.23 16.35
N TRP A 225 14.11 -3.76 17.57
CA TRP A 225 15.15 -4.52 18.25
C TRP A 225 14.56 -5.81 18.81
N VAL A 226 15.13 -6.95 18.42
CA VAL A 226 14.74 -8.25 19.00
C VAL A 226 15.61 -8.50 20.21
N LEU A 227 14.97 -8.77 21.34
CA LEU A 227 15.63 -9.11 22.59
C LEU A 227 15.30 -10.56 22.94
N ASP A 228 16.31 -11.41 23.05
CA ASP A 228 16.14 -12.82 23.48
C ASP A 228 15.96 -12.96 25.00
N ARG A 229 16.34 -11.92 25.75
CA ARG A 229 16.25 -11.77 27.21
C ARG A 229 16.62 -10.33 27.57
N LEU A 230 16.34 -9.93 28.80
CA LEU A 230 16.84 -8.68 29.36
C LEU A 230 18.15 -8.90 30.13
N ASP A 231 19.25 -9.11 29.40
CA ASP A 231 20.59 -9.16 29.99
C ASP A 231 21.21 -7.74 30.08
N GLU A 232 22.50 -7.63 30.40
CA GLU A 232 23.21 -6.35 30.51
C GLU A 232 23.12 -5.54 29.22
N ALA A 233 23.31 -6.18 28.06
CA ALA A 233 23.24 -5.52 26.76
C ALA A 233 21.81 -5.05 26.43
N GLY A 234 20.80 -5.88 26.70
CA GLY A 234 19.39 -5.50 26.54
C GLY A 234 18.99 -4.35 27.46
N THR A 235 19.45 -4.36 28.71
CA THR A 235 19.22 -3.30 29.68
C THR A 235 19.84 -1.97 29.24
N ASP A 236 21.09 -2.01 28.79
CA ASP A 236 21.80 -0.82 28.32
C ASP A 236 21.18 -0.27 27.03
N LEU A 237 20.69 -1.13 26.13
CA LEU A 237 19.92 -0.72 24.96
C LEU A 237 18.67 0.09 25.38
N VAL A 238 17.85 -0.46 26.27
CA VAL A 238 16.60 0.20 26.72
C VAL A 238 16.91 1.55 27.35
N ARG A 239 17.88 1.61 28.29
CA ARG A 239 18.28 2.86 28.94
C ARG A 239 18.77 3.91 27.95
N ARG A 240 19.58 3.49 26.96
CA ARG A 240 20.10 4.39 25.93
C ARG A 240 18.97 4.96 25.07
N LEU A 241 18.03 4.13 24.61
CA LEU A 241 16.91 4.58 23.78
C LEU A 241 16.01 5.57 24.53
N VAL A 242 15.73 5.30 25.81
CA VAL A 242 14.99 6.24 26.68
C VAL A 242 15.76 7.55 26.86
N ALA A 243 17.07 7.50 27.10
CA ALA A 243 17.90 8.70 27.24
C ALA A 243 17.99 9.52 25.95
N GLU A 244 17.88 8.86 24.78
CA GLU A 244 17.77 9.48 23.47
C GLU A 244 16.36 10.08 23.20
N GLY A 245 15.40 9.88 24.12
CA GLY A 245 14.03 10.39 24.00
C GLY A 245 13.16 9.59 23.04
N VAL A 246 13.48 8.32 22.80
CA VAL A 246 12.70 7.43 21.94
C VAL A 246 11.49 6.89 22.71
N ASP A 247 10.29 7.14 22.20
CA ASP A 247 9.07 6.49 22.71
C ASP A 247 9.05 5.02 22.30
N LEU A 248 8.90 4.12 23.28
CA LEU A 248 9.05 2.69 23.09
C LEU A 248 7.75 1.92 23.34
N MET A 249 7.62 0.81 22.62
CA MET A 249 6.63 -0.24 22.88
C MET A 249 7.31 -1.61 22.74
N ALA A 250 6.81 -2.61 23.46
CA ALA A 250 7.20 -4.00 23.30
C ALA A 250 6.08 -4.78 22.61
N GLU A 251 6.43 -5.72 21.74
CA GLU A 251 5.52 -6.67 21.12
C GLU A 251 6.02 -8.11 21.32
N GLU A 252 5.11 -9.07 21.37
CA GLU A 252 5.50 -10.48 21.33
C GLU A 252 6.18 -10.78 19.99
N HIS A 253 7.22 -11.62 20.03
CA HIS A 253 7.83 -12.12 18.81
C HIS A 253 6.95 -13.21 18.19
N VAL A 254 6.10 -12.80 17.24
CA VAL A 254 5.13 -13.69 16.59
C VAL A 254 5.83 -14.83 15.85
N SER A 255 5.42 -16.06 16.13
CA SER A 255 5.77 -17.21 15.28
C SER A 255 4.81 -17.28 14.10
N PHE A 256 5.31 -17.01 12.90
CA PHE A 256 4.54 -16.99 11.67
C PHE A 256 5.18 -17.90 10.61
N ARG A 257 4.35 -18.36 9.66
CA ARG A 257 4.75 -19.19 8.52
C ARG A 257 5.34 -18.33 7.40
N ARG A 258 4.69 -17.21 7.11
CA ARG A 258 5.09 -16.24 6.08
C ARG A 258 4.43 -14.88 6.33
N GLU A 259 4.90 -13.89 5.60
CA GLU A 259 4.31 -12.56 5.55
C GLU A 259 3.43 -12.43 4.32
N LEU A 260 2.26 -11.82 4.52
CA LEU A 260 1.29 -11.51 3.49
C LEU A 260 1.02 -10.01 3.49
N ALA A 261 0.48 -9.47 2.40
CA ALA A 261 -0.07 -8.12 2.39
C ALA A 261 -1.42 -8.08 1.67
N ALA A 262 -2.38 -7.41 2.30
CA ALA A 262 -3.64 -7.04 1.69
C ALA A 262 -3.57 -5.59 1.24
N LEU A 263 -3.86 -5.32 -0.03
CA LEU A 263 -3.93 -3.96 -0.57
C LEU A 263 -5.38 -3.65 -0.93
N VAL A 264 -5.91 -2.55 -0.39
CA VAL A 264 -7.29 -2.11 -0.63
C VAL A 264 -7.34 -0.62 -0.94
N ALA A 265 -8.37 -0.21 -1.67
CA ALA A 265 -8.68 1.18 -1.95
C ALA A 265 -10.07 1.55 -1.43
N ARG A 266 -10.22 2.77 -0.92
CA ARG A 266 -11.52 3.31 -0.51
C ARG A 266 -11.72 4.73 -1.01
N SER A 267 -12.90 5.03 -1.56
CA SER A 267 -13.28 6.38 -2.01
C SER A 267 -14.17 7.10 -0.97
N PRO A 268 -14.29 8.43 -1.02
CA PRO A 268 -15.20 9.18 -0.16
C PRO A 268 -16.67 8.72 -0.22
N TYR A 269 -17.17 8.32 -1.41
CA TYR A 269 -18.51 7.73 -1.56
C TYR A 269 -18.62 6.28 -1.05
N GLY A 270 -17.60 5.73 -0.39
CA GLY A 270 -17.65 4.40 0.23
C GLY A 270 -17.45 3.25 -0.74
N GLN A 271 -16.97 3.51 -1.97
CA GLN A 271 -16.50 2.43 -2.84
C GLN A 271 -15.29 1.74 -2.21
N GLY A 272 -15.24 0.42 -2.31
CA GLY A 272 -14.09 -0.40 -1.89
C GLY A 272 -13.59 -1.24 -3.05
N ALA A 273 -12.27 -1.36 -3.18
CA ALA A 273 -11.64 -2.30 -4.10
C ALA A 273 -10.53 -3.04 -3.37
N ALA A 274 -10.39 -4.35 -3.61
CA ALA A 274 -9.38 -5.19 -3.00
C ALA A 274 -8.56 -5.89 -4.08
N TYR A 275 -7.25 -5.92 -3.91
CA TYR A 275 -6.35 -6.69 -4.75
C TYR A 275 -6.21 -8.12 -4.21
N PRO A 276 -5.79 -9.09 -5.03
CA PRO A 276 -5.36 -10.39 -4.53
C PRO A 276 -4.32 -10.24 -3.43
N ILE A 277 -4.41 -11.09 -2.41
CA ILE A 277 -3.41 -11.15 -1.34
C ILE A 277 -2.08 -11.57 -1.94
N VAL A 278 -1.01 -10.91 -1.51
CA VAL A 278 0.35 -11.21 -1.95
C VAL A 278 1.16 -11.80 -0.82
N GLU A 279 2.14 -12.63 -1.14
CA GLU A 279 3.20 -13.03 -0.23
C GLU A 279 4.37 -12.06 -0.38
N THR A 280 4.89 -11.55 0.75
CA THR A 280 6.05 -10.68 0.78
C THR A 280 7.24 -11.43 1.37
N VAL A 281 8.37 -11.41 0.67
CA VAL A 281 9.61 -12.06 1.13
C VAL A 281 10.55 -10.98 1.64
N GLN A 282 10.97 -11.10 2.90
CA GLN A 282 11.91 -10.18 3.54
C GLN A 282 13.31 -10.80 3.61
N GLU A 283 14.35 -9.99 3.38
CA GLU A 283 15.75 -10.32 3.70
C GLU A 283 16.30 -9.17 4.57
N SER A 284 16.75 -9.49 5.78
CA SER A 284 17.28 -8.49 6.74
C SER A 284 16.35 -7.29 7.00
N GLY A 285 15.03 -7.54 7.10
CA GLY A 285 14.02 -6.50 7.36
C GLY A 285 13.65 -5.65 6.15
N ILE A 286 14.06 -6.07 4.94
CA ILE A 286 13.76 -5.39 3.68
C ILE A 286 12.97 -6.33 2.77
N CYS A 287 11.85 -5.84 2.22
CA CYS A 287 11.09 -6.60 1.24
C CYS A 287 11.93 -6.73 -0.03
N VAL A 288 12.29 -7.96 -0.39
CA VAL A 288 13.06 -8.28 -1.60
C VAL A 288 12.17 -8.76 -2.73
N GLU A 289 11.07 -9.45 -2.41
CA GLU A 289 10.13 -9.96 -3.41
C GLU A 289 8.68 -9.84 -2.96
N VAL A 290 7.79 -9.78 -3.94
CA VAL A 290 6.34 -9.83 -3.78
C VAL A 290 5.79 -10.80 -4.81
N ILE A 291 4.99 -11.77 -4.36
CA ILE A 291 4.40 -12.82 -5.20
C ILE A 291 2.88 -12.64 -5.19
N ALA A 292 2.29 -12.43 -6.37
CA ALA A 292 0.86 -12.21 -6.54
C ALA A 292 0.26 -13.23 -7.52
N PRO A 293 -0.84 -13.93 -7.15
CA PRO A 293 -1.38 -14.06 -5.79
C PRO A 293 -0.43 -14.85 -4.87
N ALA A 294 -0.64 -14.78 -3.55
CA ALA A 294 0.10 -15.54 -2.54
C ALA A 294 -0.03 -17.07 -2.81
N PRO A 295 1.09 -17.79 -3.01
CA PRO A 295 1.05 -19.17 -3.48
C PRO A 295 0.51 -20.13 -2.42
N GLY A 296 -0.49 -20.93 -2.78
CA GLY A 296 -1.06 -21.93 -1.86
C GLY A 296 -1.83 -21.34 -0.66
N LEU A 297 -2.20 -20.04 -0.71
CA LEU A 297 -3.21 -19.48 0.17
C LEU A 297 -4.59 -19.93 -0.31
N ASP A 298 -5.41 -20.49 0.59
CA ASP A 298 -6.79 -20.86 0.26
C ASP A 298 -7.68 -19.63 0.07
N GLU A 299 -8.77 -19.80 -0.69
CA GLU A 299 -9.69 -18.73 -1.07
C GLU A 299 -10.38 -18.10 0.14
N GLU A 300 -10.74 -18.89 1.16
CA GLU A 300 -11.42 -18.42 2.37
C GLU A 300 -10.51 -17.47 3.18
N THR A 301 -9.25 -17.85 3.40
CA THR A 301 -8.26 -17.01 4.08
C THR A 301 -7.95 -15.75 3.27
N ALA A 302 -7.88 -15.85 1.94
CA ALA A 302 -7.67 -14.69 1.07
C ALA A 302 -8.83 -13.69 1.16
N GLU A 303 -10.08 -14.17 1.15
CA GLU A 303 -11.28 -13.34 1.34
C GLU A 303 -11.34 -12.74 2.74
N GLU A 304 -10.95 -13.48 3.78
CA GLU A 304 -10.85 -12.98 5.15
C GLU A 304 -9.87 -11.81 5.24
N ALA A 305 -8.66 -11.96 4.67
CA ALA A 305 -7.66 -10.90 4.64
C ALA A 305 -8.14 -9.65 3.91
N GLN A 306 -8.80 -9.80 2.75
CA GLN A 306 -9.37 -8.68 2.00
C GLN A 306 -10.48 -7.97 2.78
N ARG A 307 -11.37 -8.73 3.42
CA ARG A 307 -12.47 -8.19 4.24
C ARG A 307 -11.95 -7.47 5.46
N LEU A 308 -10.96 -8.05 6.16
CA LEU A 308 -10.28 -7.43 7.29
C LEU A 308 -9.66 -6.09 6.87
N ALA A 309 -8.96 -6.04 5.74
CA ALA A 309 -8.35 -4.81 5.24
C ALA A 309 -9.39 -3.74 4.87
N LEU A 310 -10.50 -4.12 4.21
CA LEU A 310 -11.59 -3.20 3.88
C LEU A 310 -12.30 -2.67 5.14
N ASP A 311 -12.54 -3.52 6.15
CA ASP A 311 -13.15 -3.08 7.41
C ASP A 311 -12.20 -2.15 8.17
N ILE A 312 -10.90 -2.46 8.27
CA ILE A 312 -9.91 -1.55 8.85
C ILE A 312 -9.91 -0.21 8.12
N ALA A 313 -9.91 -0.21 6.78
CA ALA A 313 -9.97 1.01 5.99
C ALA A 313 -11.23 1.85 6.30
N ASP A 314 -12.39 1.21 6.45
CA ASP A 314 -13.64 1.89 6.82
C ASP A 314 -13.60 2.44 8.25
N LYS A 315 -13.21 1.63 9.23
CA LYS A 315 -13.20 1.99 10.67
C LYS A 315 -12.15 3.02 11.05
N LEU A 316 -11.08 3.15 10.25
CA LEU A 316 -10.06 4.18 10.40
C LEU A 316 -10.31 5.38 9.49
N GLY A 317 -11.35 5.38 8.67
CA GLY A 317 -11.69 6.50 7.79
C GLY A 317 -10.69 6.72 6.65
N VAL A 318 -10.02 5.67 6.18
CA VAL A 318 -9.03 5.77 5.11
C VAL A 318 -9.71 6.13 3.80
N THR A 319 -9.12 7.09 3.08
CA THR A 319 -9.45 7.41 1.69
C THR A 319 -8.17 7.38 0.88
N GLY A 320 -8.20 6.73 -0.29
CA GLY A 320 -6.99 6.40 -1.04
C GLY A 320 -6.69 4.91 -0.90
N LEU A 321 -5.42 4.56 -0.65
CA LEU A 321 -4.99 3.18 -0.46
C LEU A 321 -4.68 2.88 1.01
N LEU A 322 -4.90 1.62 1.38
CA LEU A 322 -4.39 1.01 2.59
C LEU A 322 -3.69 -0.29 2.21
N ALA A 323 -2.42 -0.43 2.57
CA ALA A 323 -1.76 -1.72 2.69
C ALA A 323 -1.81 -2.17 4.15
N VAL A 324 -2.26 -3.40 4.35
CA VAL A 324 -2.25 -4.10 5.64
C VAL A 324 -1.22 -5.22 5.51
N GLU A 325 -0.10 -5.08 6.21
CA GLU A 325 0.86 -6.19 6.33
C GLU A 325 0.35 -7.18 7.36
N LEU A 326 0.48 -8.46 7.04
CA LEU A 326 -0.11 -9.57 7.77
C LEU A 326 0.94 -10.65 8.02
N PHE A 327 0.88 -11.26 9.19
CA PHE A 327 1.51 -12.55 9.46
C PHE A 327 0.48 -13.66 9.28
N GLU A 328 0.81 -14.69 8.52
CA GLU A 328 0.07 -15.95 8.55
C GLU A 328 0.66 -16.83 9.65
N THR A 329 -0.12 -17.11 10.69
CA THR A 329 0.32 -17.88 11.86
C THR A 329 -0.43 -19.22 11.94
N GLY A 330 0.02 -20.11 12.83
CA GLY A 330 -0.73 -21.34 13.13
C GLY A 330 -2.11 -21.11 13.77
N ARG A 331 -2.46 -19.86 14.11
CA ARG A 331 -3.73 -19.45 14.70
C ARG A 331 -4.60 -18.60 13.75
N GLY A 332 -4.16 -18.39 12.51
CA GLY A 332 -4.79 -17.48 11.55
C GLY A 332 -3.96 -16.22 11.29
N LEU A 333 -4.60 -15.20 10.71
CA LEU A 333 -3.96 -13.95 10.30
C LEU A 333 -3.72 -13.01 11.50
N MET A 334 -2.65 -12.24 11.45
CA MET A 334 -2.37 -11.15 12.40
C MET A 334 -1.87 -9.90 11.67
N VAL A 335 -2.40 -8.73 12.00
CA VAL A 335 -1.96 -7.45 11.44
C VAL A 335 -0.61 -7.07 12.01
N ASN A 336 0.41 -6.99 11.14
CA ASN A 336 1.73 -6.49 11.48
C ASN A 336 1.73 -4.95 11.48
N GLU A 337 1.42 -4.32 10.36
CA GLU A 337 1.44 -2.86 10.22
C GLU A 337 0.47 -2.36 9.15
N LEU A 338 0.24 -1.04 9.16
CA LEU A 338 -0.63 -0.33 8.23
C LEU A 338 0.18 0.75 7.49
N ALA A 339 0.00 0.83 6.17
CA ALA A 339 0.50 1.95 5.35
C ALA A 339 -0.65 2.55 4.54
N MET A 340 -0.99 3.81 4.81
CA MET A 340 -2.13 4.51 4.18
C MET A 340 -1.74 5.28 2.92
N ARG A 341 -1.07 4.58 2.01
CA ARG A 341 -0.50 5.11 0.77
C ARG A 341 -0.27 3.97 -0.21
N PRO A 342 0.07 4.25 -1.48
CA PRO A 342 0.71 3.24 -2.32
C PRO A 342 1.88 2.57 -1.57
N HIS A 343 2.00 1.25 -1.73
CA HIS A 343 2.91 0.43 -0.95
C HIS A 343 3.82 -0.42 -1.85
N ASN A 344 4.99 -0.81 -1.33
CA ASN A 344 5.96 -1.62 -2.08
C ASN A 344 5.35 -2.98 -2.48
N SER A 345 4.59 -3.59 -1.56
CA SER A 345 3.85 -4.84 -1.82
C SER A 345 2.76 -4.72 -2.89
N GLY A 346 2.47 -3.50 -3.38
CA GLY A 346 1.56 -3.28 -4.50
C GLY A 346 2.25 -2.99 -5.84
N HIS A 347 3.58 -2.90 -5.93
CA HIS A 347 4.23 -2.43 -7.17
C HIS A 347 4.01 -3.37 -8.36
N TRP A 348 3.85 -4.67 -8.09
CA TRP A 348 3.44 -5.67 -9.08
C TRP A 348 2.18 -5.26 -9.86
N THR A 349 1.28 -4.46 -9.26
CA THR A 349 0.03 -4.02 -9.90
C THR A 349 0.24 -3.09 -11.09
N ILE A 350 1.43 -2.48 -11.27
CA ILE A 350 1.71 -1.64 -12.45
C ILE A 350 1.54 -2.45 -13.74
N GLU A 351 2.08 -3.67 -13.77
CA GLU A 351 1.96 -4.56 -14.93
C GLU A 351 1.00 -5.74 -14.71
N GLY A 352 0.82 -6.12 -13.45
CA GLY A 352 0.11 -7.33 -13.04
C GLY A 352 -1.38 -7.16 -12.77
N SER A 353 -1.93 -5.94 -12.76
CA SER A 353 -3.35 -5.69 -12.50
C SER A 353 -3.98 -4.83 -13.60
N ARG A 354 -5.28 -4.98 -13.82
CA ARG A 354 -6.05 -4.13 -14.76
C ARG A 354 -5.99 -2.64 -14.37
N THR A 355 -6.00 -2.35 -13.08
CA THR A 355 -5.77 -1.01 -12.54
C THR A 355 -4.65 -1.07 -11.53
N SER A 356 -3.56 -0.33 -11.80
CA SER A 356 -2.43 -0.24 -10.87
C SER A 356 -2.84 0.45 -9.57
N GLN A 357 -2.14 0.16 -8.49
CA GLN A 357 -2.37 0.82 -7.20
C GLN A 357 -2.27 2.36 -7.33
N PHE A 358 -1.41 2.86 -8.21
CA PHE A 358 -1.19 4.29 -8.38
C PHE A 358 -2.36 4.98 -9.09
N GLU A 359 -2.89 4.36 -10.14
CA GLU A 359 -4.12 4.82 -10.79
C GLU A 359 -5.31 4.69 -9.83
N GLN A 360 -5.40 3.57 -9.12
CA GLN A 360 -6.44 3.29 -8.15
C GLN A 360 -6.44 4.34 -7.02
N HIS A 361 -5.26 4.73 -6.55
CA HIS A 361 -5.10 5.77 -5.54
C HIS A 361 -5.57 7.13 -6.06
N LEU A 362 -5.17 7.54 -7.27
CA LEU A 362 -5.66 8.77 -7.90
C LEU A 362 -7.18 8.78 -8.05
N ARG A 363 -7.76 7.67 -8.50
CA ARG A 363 -9.22 7.51 -8.63
C ARG A 363 -9.89 7.63 -7.27
N ALA A 364 -9.36 6.97 -6.24
CA ALA A 364 -9.89 7.03 -4.88
C ALA A 364 -9.81 8.45 -4.27
N VAL A 365 -8.67 9.14 -4.38
CA VAL A 365 -8.51 10.50 -3.84
C VAL A 365 -9.23 11.57 -4.64
N LEU A 366 -9.62 11.30 -5.90
CA LEU A 366 -10.49 12.17 -6.69
C LEU A 366 -11.96 11.75 -6.65
N ASP A 367 -12.27 10.64 -5.96
CA ASP A 367 -13.60 10.04 -5.90
C ASP A 367 -14.18 9.66 -7.28
N LEU A 368 -13.29 9.30 -8.20
CA LEU A 368 -13.66 8.67 -9.47
C LEU A 368 -14.12 7.22 -9.22
N PRO A 369 -14.89 6.62 -10.14
CA PRO A 369 -15.21 5.20 -10.06
C PRO A 369 -13.93 4.38 -9.93
N LEU A 370 -13.88 3.47 -8.97
CA LEU A 370 -12.72 2.61 -8.74
C LEU A 370 -12.50 1.67 -9.93
N GLY A 371 -11.23 1.34 -10.20
CA GLY A 371 -10.85 0.43 -11.27
C GLY A 371 -11.01 -1.05 -10.90
N ASP A 372 -10.82 -1.89 -11.91
CA ASP A 372 -10.82 -3.35 -11.76
C ASP A 372 -9.46 -3.82 -11.24
N THR A 373 -9.44 -4.62 -10.18
CA THR A 373 -8.22 -5.11 -9.51
C THR A 373 -7.80 -6.50 -9.96
N ARG A 374 -8.47 -7.08 -10.98
CA ARG A 374 -8.15 -8.42 -11.48
C ARG A 374 -6.72 -8.50 -12.02
N PRO A 375 -6.00 -9.59 -11.73
CA PRO A 375 -4.71 -9.88 -12.35
C PRO A 375 -4.76 -9.95 -13.87
N THR A 376 -3.64 -9.62 -14.50
CA THR A 376 -3.43 -9.74 -15.96
C THR A 376 -2.76 -11.05 -16.37
N ALA A 377 -2.19 -11.80 -15.42
CA ALA A 377 -1.59 -13.12 -15.58
C ALA A 377 -1.86 -13.99 -14.33
N PRO A 378 -1.74 -15.34 -14.42
CA PRO A 378 -1.89 -16.22 -13.26
C PRO A 378 -0.90 -15.91 -12.13
N TYR A 379 0.36 -15.65 -12.47
CA TYR A 379 1.39 -15.25 -11.52
C TYR A 379 2.10 -13.98 -11.97
N VAL A 380 2.38 -13.13 -10.99
CA VAL A 380 3.19 -11.92 -11.13
C VAL A 380 4.17 -11.88 -9.96
N VAL A 381 5.45 -11.74 -10.26
CA VAL A 381 6.49 -11.58 -9.25
C VAL A 381 7.18 -10.25 -9.45
N MET A 382 7.21 -9.45 -8.39
CA MET A 382 8.02 -8.24 -8.30
C MET A 382 9.25 -8.54 -7.45
N ALA A 383 10.44 -8.19 -7.94
CA ALA A 383 11.69 -8.22 -7.19
C ALA A 383 12.25 -6.80 -7.05
N ASN A 384 12.56 -6.37 -5.82
CA ASN A 384 13.14 -5.06 -5.59
C ASN A 384 14.60 -5.02 -6.06
N VAL A 385 14.97 -3.93 -6.72
CA VAL A 385 16.37 -3.67 -7.10
C VAL A 385 16.99 -2.78 -6.02
N LEU A 386 17.90 -3.36 -5.25
CA LEU A 386 18.75 -2.63 -4.31
C LEU A 386 20.03 -2.15 -5.01
N GLY A 387 20.53 -0.99 -4.62
CA GLY A 387 21.80 -0.48 -5.15
C GLY A 387 22.96 -1.40 -4.75
N GLY A 388 23.88 -1.61 -5.70
CA GLY A 388 25.18 -2.26 -5.48
C GLY A 388 26.31 -1.24 -5.36
N ASP A 389 27.54 -1.73 -5.44
CA ASP A 389 28.75 -0.88 -5.36
C ASP A 389 29.03 -0.14 -6.67
N ASP A 390 28.70 -0.75 -7.81
CA ASP A 390 28.91 -0.14 -9.12
C ASP A 390 27.65 0.63 -9.55
N PRO A 391 27.74 1.97 -9.70
CA PRO A 391 26.61 2.83 -10.01
C PRO A 391 26.17 2.80 -11.48
N ASP A 392 26.94 2.21 -12.40
CA ASP A 392 26.56 2.13 -13.81
C ASP A 392 25.54 1.01 -14.05
N LEU A 393 24.26 1.40 -14.05
CA LEU A 393 23.15 0.50 -14.34
C LEU A 393 22.87 0.38 -15.83
N TYR A 394 23.18 1.40 -16.64
CA TYR A 394 22.59 1.51 -17.99
C TYR A 394 23.02 0.36 -18.90
N ALA A 395 24.28 -0.04 -18.85
CA ALA A 395 24.77 -1.21 -19.59
C ALA A 395 24.03 -2.51 -19.19
N ARG A 396 23.57 -2.61 -17.94
CA ARG A 396 22.86 -3.78 -17.41
C ARG A 396 21.42 -3.87 -17.90
N TYR A 397 20.78 -2.73 -18.20
CA TYR A 397 19.45 -2.74 -18.86
C TYR A 397 19.51 -3.50 -20.18
N ILE A 398 20.54 -3.23 -20.99
CA ILE A 398 20.70 -3.85 -22.31
C ILE A 398 20.75 -5.37 -22.16
N HIS A 399 21.53 -5.88 -21.21
CA HIS A 399 21.62 -7.30 -20.95
C HIS A 399 20.29 -7.89 -20.49
N VAL A 400 19.67 -7.32 -19.46
CA VAL A 400 18.42 -7.85 -18.89
C VAL A 400 17.30 -7.85 -19.93
N MET A 401 17.13 -6.76 -20.68
CA MET A 401 16.10 -6.65 -21.72
C MET A 401 16.37 -7.54 -22.94
N ALA A 402 17.64 -7.85 -23.24
CA ALA A 402 17.97 -8.79 -24.30
C ALA A 402 17.79 -10.25 -23.87
N HIS A 403 18.10 -10.56 -22.60
CA HIS A 403 17.93 -11.89 -22.02
C HIS A 403 16.45 -12.24 -21.86
N ASP A 404 15.66 -11.31 -21.33
CA ASP A 404 14.22 -11.47 -21.16
C ASP A 404 13.49 -10.18 -21.60
N PRO A 405 12.99 -10.14 -22.84
CA PRO A 405 12.24 -8.97 -23.33
C PRO A 405 10.89 -8.75 -22.66
N ALA A 406 10.38 -9.72 -21.89
CA ALA A 406 9.08 -9.66 -21.25
C ALA A 406 9.11 -9.06 -19.84
N VAL A 407 10.26 -9.08 -19.15
CA VAL A 407 10.38 -8.40 -17.83
C VAL A 407 10.22 -6.89 -17.95
N LYS A 408 9.75 -6.29 -16.88
CA LYS A 408 9.43 -4.87 -16.79
C LYS A 408 10.29 -4.23 -15.72
N ILE A 409 11.14 -3.30 -16.13
CA ILE A 409 12.09 -2.63 -15.25
C ILE A 409 11.54 -1.25 -14.89
N ASN A 410 11.33 -1.01 -13.60
CA ASN A 410 10.85 0.26 -13.07
C ASN A 410 11.91 0.90 -12.17
N MET A 411 12.54 1.97 -12.65
CA MET A 411 13.66 2.60 -11.95
C MET A 411 13.32 4.01 -11.49
N TYR A 412 13.73 4.30 -10.26
CA TYR A 412 13.24 5.46 -9.52
C TYR A 412 14.04 6.73 -9.78
N GLY A 413 15.10 6.68 -10.60
CA GLY A 413 15.98 7.83 -10.82
C GLY A 413 16.70 8.31 -9.54
N LYS A 414 16.90 7.38 -8.59
CA LYS A 414 17.66 7.61 -7.35
C LYS A 414 19.14 7.28 -7.58
N ASP A 415 20.03 7.95 -6.86
CA ASP A 415 21.44 7.59 -6.88
C ASP A 415 21.65 6.19 -6.32
N VAL A 416 22.51 5.43 -6.99
CA VAL A 416 22.89 4.08 -6.60
C VAL A 416 23.76 4.14 -5.36
N ARG A 417 23.28 3.51 -4.29
CA ARG A 417 24.01 3.33 -3.04
C ARG A 417 23.72 1.93 -2.51
N PRO A 418 24.72 1.24 -1.93
CA PRO A 418 24.52 -0.07 -1.31
C PRO A 418 23.29 -0.11 -0.40
N GLY A 419 22.39 -1.07 -0.64
CA GLY A 419 21.18 -1.29 0.16
C GLY A 419 20.02 -0.30 -0.08
N ARG A 420 20.19 0.75 -0.89
CA ARG A 420 19.08 1.67 -1.23
C ARG A 420 18.17 1.02 -2.27
N LYS A 421 16.85 1.02 -2.04
CA LYS A 421 15.84 0.69 -3.07
C LYS A 421 15.91 1.70 -4.23
N ILE A 422 16.40 1.28 -5.39
CA ILE A 422 16.62 2.11 -6.60
C ILE A 422 15.65 1.78 -7.75
N GLY A 423 14.99 0.64 -7.68
CA GLY A 423 13.97 0.23 -8.65
C GLY A 423 13.28 -1.06 -8.22
N HIS A 424 12.50 -1.62 -9.12
CA HIS A 424 12.01 -3.00 -9.06
C HIS A 424 11.92 -3.58 -10.48
N VAL A 425 11.86 -4.90 -10.56
CA VAL A 425 11.55 -5.64 -11.78
C VAL A 425 10.26 -6.43 -11.57
N THR A 426 9.41 -6.48 -12.57
CA THR A 426 8.19 -7.30 -12.58
C THR A 426 8.28 -8.34 -13.70
N ALA A 427 8.03 -9.61 -13.37
CA ALA A 427 7.83 -10.69 -14.33
C ALA A 427 6.40 -11.24 -14.21
N LEU A 428 5.86 -11.73 -15.32
CA LEU A 428 4.51 -12.29 -15.41
C LEU A 428 4.57 -13.63 -16.16
N GLY A 429 3.68 -14.56 -15.82
CA GLY A 429 3.56 -15.84 -16.52
C GLY A 429 2.61 -16.84 -15.84
N ASP A 430 2.63 -18.06 -16.35
CA ASP A 430 1.73 -19.14 -15.94
C ASP A 430 2.38 -20.11 -14.93
N ASP A 431 3.71 -20.17 -14.88
CA ASP A 431 4.49 -21.01 -13.97
C ASP A 431 5.21 -20.15 -12.91
N LEU A 432 4.90 -20.39 -11.64
CA LEU A 432 5.41 -19.55 -10.54
C LEU A 432 6.93 -19.61 -10.42
N ASP A 433 7.53 -20.79 -10.53
CA ASP A 433 8.96 -20.97 -10.32
C ASP A 433 9.76 -20.26 -11.42
N GLU A 434 9.33 -20.39 -12.68
CA GLU A 434 9.91 -19.67 -13.81
C GLU A 434 9.76 -18.15 -13.65
N VAL A 435 8.56 -17.66 -13.33
CA VAL A 435 8.30 -16.21 -13.17
C VAL A 435 9.14 -15.62 -12.05
N ARG A 436 9.28 -16.36 -10.95
CA ARG A 436 10.08 -15.93 -9.79
C ARG A 436 11.58 -15.90 -10.11
N GLU A 437 12.09 -16.90 -10.82
CA GLU A 437 13.48 -16.92 -11.30
C GLU A 437 13.75 -15.69 -12.18
N ARG A 438 12.89 -15.42 -13.16
CA ARG A 438 13.08 -14.35 -14.14
C ARG A 438 13.16 -12.98 -13.47
N ALA A 439 12.26 -12.70 -12.52
CA ALA A 439 12.26 -11.47 -11.75
C ALA A 439 13.53 -11.31 -10.90
N ARG A 440 13.94 -12.38 -10.19
CA ARG A 440 15.15 -12.39 -9.35
C ARG A 440 16.41 -12.21 -10.16
N HIS A 441 16.58 -13.00 -11.23
CA HIS A 441 17.75 -12.92 -12.09
C HIS A 441 17.93 -11.51 -12.66
N ALA A 442 16.84 -10.90 -13.15
CA ALA A 442 16.88 -9.52 -13.62
C ALA A 442 17.27 -8.51 -12.52
N ALA A 443 16.67 -8.62 -11.32
CA ALA A 443 16.97 -7.72 -10.21
C ALA A 443 18.42 -7.87 -9.70
N ASP A 444 18.91 -9.10 -9.57
CA ASP A 444 20.28 -9.41 -9.15
C ASP A 444 21.29 -8.94 -10.21
N TYR A 445 21.03 -9.18 -11.50
CA TYR A 445 21.90 -8.70 -12.57
C TYR A 445 21.94 -7.17 -12.60
N LEU A 446 20.81 -6.48 -12.36
CA LEU A 446 20.80 -5.03 -12.23
C LEU A 446 21.60 -4.55 -11.02
N ARG A 447 21.62 -5.29 -9.92
CA ARG A 447 22.35 -4.94 -8.70
C ARG A 447 23.86 -5.19 -8.81
N TYR A 448 24.24 -6.37 -9.27
CA TYR A 448 25.63 -6.87 -9.20
C TYR A 448 26.35 -6.92 -10.56
N GLY A 449 25.61 -6.81 -11.67
CA GLY A 449 26.16 -6.99 -13.01
C GLY A 449 26.58 -8.45 -13.26
N PRO A 450 27.62 -8.70 -14.07
CA PRO A 450 28.07 -10.06 -14.41
C PRO A 450 28.71 -10.82 -13.23
N GLN A 451 28.96 -10.15 -12.11
CA GLN A 451 29.40 -10.78 -10.87
C GLN A 451 28.12 -11.28 -10.16
N THR A 452 27.81 -12.57 -10.25
CA THR A 452 26.61 -13.15 -9.60
C THR A 452 26.73 -13.09 -8.08
N LYS A 453 25.58 -13.12 -7.36
CA LYS A 453 25.52 -13.20 -5.88
C LYS A 453 26.38 -14.36 -5.34
N GLU A 454 26.52 -15.46 -6.09
CA GLU A 454 27.33 -16.65 -5.72
C GLU A 454 28.85 -16.46 -5.84
N THR A 455 29.32 -15.40 -6.52
CA THR A 455 30.76 -15.11 -6.71
C THR A 455 31.30 -14.08 -5.70
N ARG A 456 30.50 -13.70 -4.70
CA ARG A 456 30.90 -12.88 -3.54
C ARG A 456 30.43 -13.57 -2.26
#